data_AF-A0A4Q7MN25-F1
#
_entry.id   AF-A0A4Q7MN25-F1
#
_cell.length_a   1.000
_cell.length_b   1.000
_cell.length_c   1.000
_cell.angle_alpha   90.00
_cell.angle_beta   90.00
_cell.angle_gamma   90.00
#
_symmetry.space_group_name_H-M   'P 1'
#
loop_
_entity.id
_entity.type
_entity.pdbx_description
1 polymer ?
#
loop_
_entity_poly.entity_id
_entity_poly.type
_entity_poly.pdbx_seq_one_letter_code
_entity_poly.pdbx_strand_id
1 'polypeptide(L)'
;MSPEMNNKEQEEILDSLRGMKRAVAPEFFYSRLRARMEQELETASIGKFGRLLTRPALSLGLAAIVLLLNITTIMKMVQSPASSQATDQSAPMVVADYSSINTYAVYDETPNEP
;
A
#
# COMPACT_ATOMS: atom_id res chain seq x y z
N MET A 1 64.75 30.31 7.04
CA MET A 1 63.75 29.23 7.11
C MET A 1 64.53 27.92 7.06
N SER A 2 64.79 27.31 8.21
CA SER A 2 65.76 26.20 8.33
C SER A 2 65.13 24.87 7.87
N PRO A 3 65.85 24.06 7.07
CA PRO A 3 65.36 22.77 6.54
C PRO A 3 65.11 21.69 7.61
N GLU A 4 65.51 21.94 8.86
CA GLU A 4 65.31 21.01 9.99
C GLU A 4 63.85 20.92 10.48
N MET A 5 63.02 21.97 10.32
CA MET A 5 61.62 21.90 10.77
C MET A 5 60.77 20.95 9.91
N ASN A 6 60.98 20.95 8.59
CA ASN A 6 60.21 20.12 7.65
C ASN A 6 60.45 18.62 7.85
N ASN A 7 61.65 18.21 8.29
CA ASN A 7 61.97 16.80 8.51
C ASN A 7 61.26 16.26 9.76
N LYS A 8 61.12 17.09 10.80
CA LYS A 8 60.46 16.69 12.06
C LYS A 8 58.98 16.40 11.87
N GLU A 9 58.27 17.25 11.14
CA GLU A 9 56.83 17.05 10.85
C GLU A 9 56.61 15.80 9.98
N GLN A 10 57.51 15.52 9.04
CA GLN A 10 57.45 14.31 8.22
C GLN A 10 57.71 13.04 9.03
N GLU A 11 58.69 13.07 9.93
CA GLU A 11 58.95 11.94 10.84
C GLU A 11 57.78 11.70 11.80
N GLU A 12 57.14 12.75 12.31
CA GLU A 12 55.96 12.64 13.17
C GLU A 12 54.76 12.03 12.43
N ILE A 13 54.51 12.43 11.18
CA ILE A 13 53.46 11.84 10.35
C ILE A 13 53.77 10.35 10.08
N LEU A 14 55.01 10.03 9.73
CA LEU A 14 55.42 8.64 9.49
C LEU A 14 55.34 7.78 10.76
N ASP A 15 55.61 8.35 11.93
CA ASP A 15 55.47 7.65 13.21
C ASP A 15 53.99 7.45 13.60
N SER A 16 53.12 8.41 13.27
CA SER A 16 51.66 8.26 13.45
C SER A 16 51.04 7.15 12.58
N LEU A 17 51.69 6.83 11.46
CA LEU A 17 51.29 5.76 10.55
C LEU A 17 51.89 4.40 10.95
N ARG A 18 52.92 4.37 11.83
CA ARG A 18 53.52 3.12 12.32
C ARG A 18 52.55 2.41 13.24
N GLY A 19 52.22 1.16 12.89
CA GLY A 19 51.30 0.32 13.65
C GLY A 19 49.87 0.30 13.11
N MET A 20 49.58 1.06 12.04
CA MET A 20 48.31 0.96 11.33
C MET A 20 48.22 -0.41 10.64
N LYS A 21 47.43 -1.31 11.24
CA LYS A 21 47.12 -2.62 10.67
C LYS A 21 45.79 -2.54 9.93
N ARG A 22 45.66 -3.31 8.85
CA ARG A 22 44.40 -3.47 8.16
C ARG A 22 43.35 -3.96 9.16
N ALA A 23 42.33 -3.14 9.41
CA ALA A 23 41.21 -3.55 10.24
C ALA A 23 40.45 -4.67 9.52
N VAL A 24 40.40 -5.85 10.13
CA VAL A 24 39.58 -6.96 9.67
C VAL A 24 38.30 -6.93 10.47
N ALA A 25 37.16 -7.02 9.79
CA ALA A 25 35.87 -7.10 10.47
C ALA A 25 35.87 -8.30 11.43
N PRO A 26 35.32 -8.16 12.65
CA PRO A 26 35.26 -9.26 13.59
C PRO A 26 34.43 -10.42 13.01
N GLU A 27 34.72 -11.64 13.44
CA GLU A 27 33.94 -12.81 13.04
C GLU A 27 32.46 -12.57 13.32
N PHE A 28 31.60 -12.96 12.37
CA PHE A 28 30.14 -12.76 12.43
C PHE A 28 29.64 -11.30 12.40
N PHE A 29 30.48 -10.31 12.07
CA PHE A 29 30.03 -8.93 11.88
C PHE A 29 28.91 -8.85 10.82
N TYR A 30 29.12 -9.50 9.67
CA TYR A 30 28.17 -9.48 8.57
C TYR A 30 26.84 -10.16 8.91
N SER A 31 26.86 -11.26 9.67
CA SER A 31 25.60 -11.94 10.05
C SER A 31 24.79 -11.10 11.04
N ARG A 32 25.45 -10.45 12.01
CA ARG A 32 24.79 -9.53 12.94
C ARG A 32 24.25 -8.28 12.25
N LEU A 33 25.03 -7.72 11.33
CA LEU A 33 24.58 -6.58 10.53
C LEU A 33 23.37 -6.94 9.68
N ARG A 34 23.44 -8.08 8.98
CA ARG A 34 22.33 -8.60 8.17
C ARG A 34 21.08 -8.84 9.00
N ALA A 35 21.21 -9.48 10.16
CA ALA A 35 20.08 -9.73 11.06
C ALA A 35 19.42 -8.42 11.53
N ARG A 36 20.21 -7.37 11.80
CA ARG A 36 19.65 -6.05 12.14
C ARG A 36 18.95 -5.38 10.97
N MET A 37 19.52 -5.43 9.77
CA MET A 37 18.88 -4.88 8.57
C MET A 37 17.56 -5.59 8.24
N GLU A 38 17.52 -6.92 8.36
CA GLU A 38 16.31 -7.72 8.15
C GLU A 38 15.24 -7.41 9.22
N GLN A 39 15.64 -7.28 10.50
CA GLN A 39 14.73 -6.92 11.58
C GLN A 39 14.13 -5.50 11.39
N GLU A 40 14.94 -4.55 10.96
CA GLU A 40 14.47 -3.19 10.65
C GLU A 40 13.56 -3.18 9.43
N LEU A 41 13.85 -3.98 8.40
CA LEU A 41 12.99 -4.16 7.22
C LEU A 41 11.64 -4.78 7.59
N GLU A 42 11.60 -5.85 8.38
CA GLU A 42 10.34 -6.44 8.85
C GLU A 42 9.54 -5.46 9.69
N THR A 43 10.20 -4.72 10.59
CA THR A 43 9.55 -3.72 11.44
C THR A 43 9.06 -2.51 10.63
N ALA A 44 9.80 -2.11 9.60
CA ALA A 44 9.43 -1.02 8.69
C ALA A 44 8.30 -1.44 7.73
N SER A 45 8.32 -2.68 7.25
CA SER A 45 7.36 -3.20 6.27
C SER A 45 6.01 -3.56 6.88
N ILE A 46 5.98 -4.08 8.11
CA ILE A 46 4.73 -4.38 8.84
C ILE A 46 4.05 -3.10 9.36
N GLY A 47 4.79 -2.00 9.49
CA GLY A 47 4.26 -0.71 9.92
C GLY A 47 3.57 -0.75 11.29
N LYS A 48 3.20 0.42 11.82
CA LYS A 48 2.47 0.50 13.10
C LYS A 48 1.10 -0.20 13.04
N PHE A 49 0.51 -0.30 11.85
CA PHE A 49 -0.80 -0.91 11.63
C PHE A 49 -0.76 -2.44 11.61
N GLY A 50 0.25 -3.07 11.01
CA GLY A 50 0.38 -4.54 11.03
C GLY A 50 0.67 -5.06 12.44
N ARG A 51 1.45 -4.33 13.24
CA ARG A 51 1.66 -4.66 14.66
C ARG A 51 0.41 -4.47 15.53
N LEU A 52 -0.53 -3.64 15.09
CA LEU A 52 -1.81 -3.43 15.77
C LEU A 52 -2.80 -4.56 15.42
N LEU A 53 -2.78 -5.06 14.19
CA LEU A 53 -3.57 -6.21 13.74
C LEU A 53 -3.05 -7.55 14.27
N THR A 54 -1.75 -7.68 14.58
CA THR A 54 -1.21 -8.88 15.26
C THR A 54 -1.57 -8.96 16.74
N ARG A 55 -2.21 -7.93 17.31
CA ARG A 55 -2.81 -8.04 18.65
C ARG A 55 -4.12 -8.82 18.56
N PRO A 56 -4.20 -10.02 19.16
CA PRO A 56 -5.35 -10.93 18.98
C PRO A 56 -6.68 -10.29 19.41
N ALA A 57 -6.66 -9.41 20.42
CA ALA A 57 -7.85 -8.70 20.88
C ALA A 57 -8.43 -7.73 19.83
N LEU A 58 -7.59 -7.05 19.04
CA LEU A 58 -8.04 -6.08 18.03
C LEU A 58 -8.49 -6.79 16.74
N SER A 59 -7.79 -7.84 16.34
CA SER A 59 -8.22 -8.72 15.24
C SER A 59 -9.60 -9.33 15.52
N LEU A 60 -9.83 -9.82 16.75
CA LEU A 60 -11.11 -10.38 17.15
C LEU A 60 -12.24 -9.33 17.14
N GLY A 61 -11.97 -8.11 17.60
CA GLY A 61 -12.94 -7.01 17.55
C GLY A 61 -13.31 -6.61 16.13
N LEU A 62 -12.32 -6.47 15.24
CA LEU A 62 -12.55 -6.19 13.82
C LEU A 62 -13.37 -7.31 13.15
N ALA A 63 -13.01 -8.57 13.42
CA ALA A 63 -13.75 -9.72 12.91
C ALA A 63 -15.21 -9.74 13.40
N ALA A 64 -15.45 -9.42 14.68
CA ALA A 64 -16.80 -9.32 15.23
C ALA A 64 -17.63 -8.20 14.56
N ILE A 65 -17.02 -7.05 14.28
CA ILE A 65 -17.67 -5.94 13.55
C ILE A 65 -18.06 -6.39 12.13
N VAL A 66 -17.14 -7.03 11.41
CA VAL A 66 -17.39 -7.56 10.06
C VAL A 66 -18.51 -8.62 10.10
N LEU A 67 -18.52 -9.49 11.11
CA LEU A 67 -19.57 -10.48 11.31
C LEU A 67 -20.94 -9.80 11.51
N LEU A 68 -21.03 -8.79 12.38
CA LEU A 68 -22.28 -8.05 12.62
C LEU A 68 -22.78 -7.35 11.35
N LEU A 69 -21.90 -6.72 10.58
CA LEU A 69 -22.26 -6.12 9.28
C LEU A 69 -22.86 -7.15 8.32
N ASN A 70 -22.28 -8.34 8.23
CA ASN A 70 -22.80 -9.41 7.40
C ASN A 70 -24.17 -9.89 7.89
N ILE A 71 -24.33 -10.14 9.20
CA ILE A 71 -25.60 -10.55 9.79
C ILE A 71 -26.69 -9.51 9.52
N THR A 72 -26.42 -8.23 9.78
CA THR A 72 -27.40 -7.16 9.54
C THR A 72 -27.77 -7.00 8.07
N THR A 73 -26.83 -7.20 7.15
CA THR A 73 -27.08 -7.19 5.70
C THR A 73 -28.03 -8.33 5.30
N ILE A 74 -27.76 -9.54 5.80
CA ILE A 74 -28.61 -10.70 5.54
C ILE A 74 -30.00 -10.50 6.16
N MET A 75 -30.10 -10.00 7.38
CA MET A 75 -31.38 -9.72 8.03
C MET A 75 -32.20 -8.68 7.26
N LYS A 76 -31.56 -7.63 6.73
CA LYS A 76 -32.22 -6.65 5.85
C LYS A 76 -32.70 -7.29 4.55
N MET A 77 -31.88 -8.13 3.92
CA MET A 77 -32.26 -8.83 2.69
C MET A 77 -33.43 -9.81 2.90
N VAL A 78 -33.50 -10.46 4.06
CA VAL A 78 -34.60 -11.39 4.40
C VAL A 78 -35.87 -10.66 4.82
N GLN A 79 -35.76 -9.51 5.50
CA GLN A 79 -36.90 -8.72 5.96
C GLN A 79 -37.45 -7.77 4.90
N SER A 80 -36.68 -7.46 3.87
CA SER A 80 -37.20 -6.83 2.66
C SER A 80 -37.91 -7.92 1.84
N PRO A 81 -39.26 -8.01 1.83
CA PRO A 81 -39.92 -8.67 0.71
C PRO A 81 -39.39 -7.97 -0.54
N ALA A 82 -39.02 -8.74 -1.57
CA ALA A 82 -38.43 -8.21 -2.79
C ALA A 82 -39.29 -7.09 -3.39
N SER A 83 -39.06 -5.84 -2.98
CA SER A 83 -39.33 -4.67 -3.78
C SER A 83 -38.28 -4.72 -4.88
N SER A 84 -38.65 -5.45 -5.92
CA SER A 84 -38.04 -5.30 -7.23
C SER A 84 -37.97 -3.81 -7.54
N GLN A 85 -36.82 -3.38 -8.06
CA GLN A 85 -36.45 -2.03 -8.47
C GLN A 85 -35.73 -1.18 -7.41
N ALA A 86 -34.42 -1.39 -7.34
CA ALA A 86 -33.48 -0.28 -7.32
C ALA A 86 -32.39 -0.58 -8.36
N THR A 87 -32.73 -0.32 -9.63
CA THR A 87 -31.74 -0.14 -10.68
C THR A 87 -31.00 1.14 -10.36
N ASP A 88 -29.82 1.01 -9.74
CA ASP A 88 -28.97 2.16 -9.45
C ASP A 88 -28.16 2.52 -10.71
N GLN A 89 -28.53 3.67 -11.28
CA GLN A 89 -27.63 4.67 -11.86
C GLN A 89 -26.55 4.22 -12.84
N SER A 90 -26.88 4.27 -14.13
CA SER A 90 -25.99 4.84 -15.19
C SER A 90 -26.67 4.80 -16.57
N ALA A 91 -27.83 5.42 -16.70
CA ALA A 91 -28.36 5.82 -18.00
C ALA A 91 -28.30 7.35 -18.07
N PRO A 92 -27.63 7.95 -19.08
CA PRO A 92 -27.42 9.38 -19.13
C PRO A 92 -28.78 10.10 -19.20
N MET A 93 -28.94 11.09 -18.34
CA MET A 93 -30.07 12.04 -18.22
C MET A 93 -30.54 12.66 -19.55
N VAL A 94 -29.77 12.46 -20.62
CA VAL A 94 -30.01 12.89 -21.99
C VAL A 94 -31.17 12.12 -22.66
N VAL A 95 -31.44 10.85 -22.31
CA VAL A 95 -32.48 10.04 -22.99
C VAL A 95 -33.92 10.45 -22.61
N ALA A 96 -34.13 11.00 -21.41
CA ALA A 96 -35.47 11.37 -20.93
C ALA A 96 -36.06 12.59 -21.65
N ASP A 97 -35.22 13.50 -22.16
CA ASP A 97 -35.66 14.71 -22.87
C ASP A 97 -36.12 14.44 -24.31
N TYR A 98 -35.75 13.32 -24.92
CA TYR A 98 -36.20 12.98 -26.29
C TYR A 98 -37.55 12.26 -26.31
N SER A 99 -37.97 11.64 -25.20
CA SER A 99 -39.25 10.92 -25.12
C SER A 99 -40.47 11.82 -24.93
N SER A 100 -40.28 13.09 -24.53
CA SER A 100 -41.37 14.06 -24.32
C SER A 100 -41.69 14.88 -25.57
N ILE A 101 -40.85 14.80 -26.61
CA ILE A 101 -41.06 15.43 -27.90
C ILE A 101 -41.58 14.35 -28.86
N ASN A 102 -42.85 14.47 -29.23
CA ASN A 102 -43.54 13.55 -30.14
C ASN A 102 -43.05 13.75 -31.58
N THR A 103 -41.81 13.38 -31.86
CA THR A 103 -41.23 13.35 -33.21
C THR A 103 -41.43 11.97 -33.81
N TYR A 104 -42.25 11.92 -34.85
CA TYR A 104 -42.41 10.76 -35.72
C TYR A 104 -41.04 10.30 -36.25
N ALA A 105 -40.76 9.00 -36.15
CA ALA A 105 -39.61 8.39 -36.82
C ALA A 105 -39.90 8.40 -38.34
N VAL A 106 -39.16 9.21 -39.09
CA VAL A 106 -39.33 9.43 -40.55
C VAL A 106 -38.71 8.30 -41.41
N TYR A 107 -38.11 7.29 -40.79
CA TYR A 107 -37.46 6.18 -41.50
C TYR A 107 -37.82 4.85 -40.85
N ASP A 108 -39.06 4.40 -41.06
CA ASP A 108 -39.41 2.98 -40.95
C ASP A 108 -39.77 2.49 -42.34
N GLU A 109 -38.74 2.34 -43.17
CA GLU A 109 -38.85 1.76 -44.50
C GLU A 109 -38.77 0.24 -44.39
N THR A 110 -39.94 -0.37 -44.22
CA THR A 110 -40.13 -1.81 -44.26
C THR A 110 -39.73 -2.34 -45.65
N PRO A 111 -38.79 -3.31 -45.77
CA PRO A 111 -38.55 -3.99 -47.03
C PRO A 111 -39.74 -4.89 -47.35
N ASN A 112 -40.37 -4.67 -48.48
CA ASN A 112 -41.48 -5.44 -48.99
C ASN A 112 -41.03 -6.37 -50.12
N GLU A 113 -40.79 -7.65 -49.80
CA GLU A 113 -40.86 -8.79 -50.74
C GLU A 113 -41.24 -10.07 -49.95
N PRO A 114 -41.93 -11.07 -50.54
CA PRO A 114 -42.16 -11.34 -51.96
C PRO A 114 -43.54 -10.91 -52.53
#